data_AF-A0A2D2Q3V8-F1
#
_entry.id   AF-A0A2D2Q3V8-F1
#
_cell.length_a   1.000
_cell.length_b   1.000
_cell.length_c   1.000
_cell.angle_alpha   90.00
_cell.angle_beta   90.00
_cell.angle_gamma   90.00
#
_symmetry.space_group_name_H-M   'P 1'
#
loop_
_entity.id
_entity.type
_entity.pdbx_description
1 polymer ?
#
loop_
_entity_poly.entity_id
_entity_poly.type
_entity_poly.pdbx_seq_one_letter_code
_entity_poly.pdbx_strand_id
1 'polypeptide(L)'
;MKKQIPLWKLEHPWLKECYSQRLQSSVLNLSRAFINFFDGRAQYPKFKTRHGRQSLQYPANVKLLSAAEIKFPGKLGVVKAKVHRDVVGQLKTVTLI
;
A
#
# COMPACT_ATOMS: atom_id res chain seq x y z
N MET A 1 -8.94 -12.87 7.27
CA MET A 1 -8.73 -11.70 6.39
C MET A 1 -7.86 -11.98 5.16
N LYS A 2 -6.51 -12.00 5.19
CA LYS A 2 -5.69 -12.08 3.94
C LYS A 2 -6.07 -13.22 2.96
N LYS A 3 -6.51 -14.39 3.47
CA LYS A 3 -6.96 -15.55 2.67
C LYS A 3 -8.27 -15.29 1.87
N GLN A 4 -9.03 -14.24 2.16
CA GLN A 4 -10.32 -13.91 1.49
C GLN A 4 -10.14 -13.04 0.23
N ILE A 5 -8.96 -12.44 0.02
CA ILE A 5 -8.70 -11.57 -1.14
C ILE A 5 -8.96 -12.26 -2.51
N PRO A 6 -8.67 -13.56 -2.71
CA PRO A 6 -9.04 -14.25 -3.95
C PRO A 6 -10.56 -14.30 -4.19
N LEU A 7 -11.35 -14.55 -3.15
CA LEU A 7 -12.81 -14.59 -3.21
C LEU A 7 -13.38 -13.21 -3.57
N TRP A 8 -12.95 -12.17 -2.86
CA TRP A 8 -13.37 -10.79 -3.14
C TRP A 8 -13.01 -10.33 -4.56
N LYS A 9 -11.94 -10.87 -5.17
CA LYS A 9 -11.59 -10.60 -6.58
C LYS A 9 -12.53 -11.27 -7.59
N LEU A 10 -13.29 -12.30 -7.19
CA LEU A 10 -14.34 -12.89 -8.02
C LEU A 10 -15.61 -12.01 -7.93
N GLU A 11 -16.01 -11.65 -6.71
CA GLU A 11 -17.19 -10.81 -6.43
C GLU A 11 -17.03 -9.37 -6.95
N HIS A 12 -15.81 -8.84 -6.93
CA HIS A 12 -15.49 -7.46 -7.31
C HIS A 12 -14.33 -7.43 -8.32
N PRO A 13 -14.62 -7.55 -9.63
CA PRO A 13 -13.60 -7.63 -10.68
C PRO A 13 -12.60 -6.47 -10.69
N TRP A 14 -13.02 -5.26 -10.31
CA TRP A 14 -12.15 -4.07 -10.21
C TRP A 14 -11.00 -4.23 -9.21
N LEU A 15 -11.13 -5.11 -8.19
CA LEU A 15 -10.01 -5.46 -7.29
C LEU A 15 -8.88 -6.23 -8.00
N LYS A 16 -9.09 -6.76 -9.20
CA LYS A 16 -8.04 -7.39 -10.01
C LYS A 16 -7.10 -6.35 -10.62
N GLU A 17 -7.56 -5.12 -10.86
CA GLU A 17 -6.74 -4.04 -11.43
C GLU A 17 -5.69 -3.52 -10.45
N CYS A 18 -6.01 -3.57 -9.15
CA CYS A 18 -5.09 -3.23 -8.09
C CYS A 18 -4.05 -4.32 -7.88
N TYR A 19 -2.77 -3.93 -7.84
CA TYR A 19 -1.66 -4.84 -7.56
C TYR A 19 -1.89 -5.57 -6.22
N SER A 20 -1.77 -6.90 -6.22
CA SER A 20 -2.25 -7.77 -5.12
C SER A 20 -1.69 -7.39 -3.75
N GLN A 21 -0.42 -7.00 -3.70
CA GLN A 21 0.24 -6.56 -2.47
C GLN A 21 -0.34 -5.25 -1.91
N ARG A 22 -1.01 -4.39 -2.72
CA ARG A 22 -1.75 -3.22 -2.19
C ARG A 22 -2.80 -3.68 -1.18
N LEU A 23 -3.66 -4.58 -1.64
CA LEU A 23 -4.83 -5.07 -0.93
C LEU A 23 -4.41 -5.83 0.34
N GLN A 24 -3.37 -6.66 0.23
CA GLN A 24 -2.79 -7.39 1.36
C GLN A 24 -2.23 -6.45 2.45
N SER A 25 -1.61 -5.32 2.08
CA SER A 25 -1.11 -4.32 3.02
C SER A 25 -2.26 -3.55 3.68
N SER A 26 -3.27 -3.11 2.92
CA SER A 26 -4.45 -2.44 3.48
C SER A 26 -5.20 -3.32 4.48
N VAL A 27 -5.38 -4.60 4.16
CA VAL A 27 -6.00 -5.59 5.06
C VAL A 27 -5.15 -5.84 6.31
N LEU A 28 -3.82 -5.86 6.19
CA LEU A 28 -2.92 -6.00 7.34
C LEU A 28 -3.01 -4.78 8.27
N ASN A 29 -3.03 -3.58 7.71
CA ASN A 29 -3.13 -2.33 8.46
C ASN A 29 -4.49 -2.24 9.20
N LEU A 30 -5.59 -2.63 8.55
CA LEU A 30 -6.91 -2.72 9.19
C LEU A 30 -6.91 -3.75 10.34
N SER A 31 -6.36 -4.94 10.10
CA SER A 31 -6.25 -5.98 11.14
C SER A 31 -5.45 -5.49 12.36
N ARG A 32 -4.36 -4.75 12.14
CA ARG A 32 -3.54 -4.22 13.23
C ARG A 32 -4.21 -3.03 13.95
N ALA A 33 -4.99 -2.22 13.23
CA ALA A 33 -5.79 -1.17 13.85
C ALA A 33 -6.86 -1.75 14.80
N PHE A 34 -7.53 -2.84 14.40
CA PHE A 34 -8.47 -3.54 15.29
C PHE A 34 -7.77 -4.19 16.49
N ILE A 35 -6.62 -4.85 16.31
CA ILE A 35 -5.83 -5.38 17.45
C ILE A 35 -5.49 -4.26 18.43
N ASN A 36 -4.96 -3.13 17.95
CA ASN A 36 -4.64 -1.99 18.82
C ASN A 36 -5.87 -1.39 19.52
N PHE A 37 -7.05 -1.44 18.90
CA PHE A 37 -8.32 -1.01 19.51
C PHE A 37 -8.76 -1.95 20.65
N PHE A 38 -8.74 -3.27 20.42
CA PHE A 38 -9.06 -4.25 21.47
C PHE A 38 -8.01 -4.29 22.59
N ASP A 39 -6.74 -4.01 22.29
CA ASP A 39 -5.67 -3.81 23.27
C ASP A 39 -5.82 -2.49 24.09
N GLY A 40 -6.83 -1.66 23.81
CA GLY A 40 -7.02 -0.35 24.46
C GLY A 40 -5.98 0.73 24.08
N ARG A 41 -5.12 0.45 23.10
CA ARG A 41 -4.01 1.34 22.66
C ARG A 41 -4.42 2.37 21.61
N ALA A 42 -5.61 2.24 21.03
CA ALA A 42 -6.12 3.12 19.99
C ALA A 42 -7.65 3.25 20.06
N GLN A 43 -8.19 4.33 19.50
CA GLN A 43 -9.63 4.48 19.27
C GLN A 43 -10.11 3.58 18.12
N TYR A 44 -11.43 3.44 17.98
CA TYR A 44 -12.06 2.62 16.94
C TYR A 44 -11.55 3.00 15.53
N PRO A 45 -11.13 2.03 14.69
CA PRO A 45 -10.59 2.32 13.36
C PRO A 45 -11.60 3.03 12.45
N LYS A 46 -11.17 4.13 11.81
CA LYS A 46 -11.97 4.89 10.84
C LYS A 46 -11.45 4.68 9.42
N PHE A 47 -12.36 4.58 8.45
CA PHE A 47 -12.00 4.54 7.03
C PHE A 47 -11.42 5.89 6.57
N LYS A 48 -10.55 5.87 5.55
CA LYS A 48 -10.04 7.09 4.94
C LYS A 48 -11.15 7.84 4.19
N THR A 49 -11.20 9.15 4.35
CA THR A 49 -12.06 10.02 3.54
C THR A 49 -11.42 10.30 2.18
N ARG A 50 -12.24 10.61 1.16
CA ARG A 50 -11.76 10.90 -0.21
C ARG A 50 -10.84 12.13 -0.28
N HIS A 51 -11.13 13.15 0.53
CA HIS A 51 -10.42 14.43 0.55
C HIS A 51 -9.33 14.51 1.63
N GLY A 52 -9.14 13.44 2.41
CA GLY A 52 -8.05 13.35 3.39
C GLY A 52 -6.71 13.01 2.75
N ARG A 53 -5.64 13.04 3.57
CA ARG A 53 -4.29 12.61 3.18
C ARG A 53 -4.29 11.15 2.71
N GLN A 54 -4.05 10.95 1.42
CA GLN A 54 -3.91 9.61 0.86
C GLN A 54 -2.53 9.05 1.20
N SER A 55 -2.40 7.72 1.19
CA SER A 55 -1.11 7.03 1.35
C SER A 55 -1.24 5.54 1.05
N LEU A 56 -0.17 4.95 0.48
CA LEU A 56 -0.17 3.61 -0.10
C LEU A 56 1.23 2.95 -0.03
N GLN A 57 1.34 1.72 0.50
CA GLN A 57 2.64 1.09 0.88
C GLN A 57 3.08 -0.07 -0.04
N TYR A 58 4.03 0.18 -0.97
CA TYR A 58 4.99 -0.73 -1.67
C TYR A 58 5.82 -1.70 -0.80
N PRO A 59 5.53 -2.99 -0.57
CA PRO A 59 6.42 -3.85 0.24
C PRO A 59 7.39 -4.72 -0.60
N ALA A 60 7.34 -4.61 -1.94
CA ALA A 60 8.26 -5.27 -2.87
C ALA A 60 8.11 -4.70 -4.29
N ASN A 61 9.02 -5.10 -5.19
CA ASN A 61 8.98 -4.92 -6.64
C ASN A 61 8.95 -3.46 -7.15
N VAL A 62 9.34 -2.51 -6.31
CA VAL A 62 9.58 -1.12 -6.71
C VAL A 62 11.04 -0.98 -7.15
N LYS A 63 11.27 -0.38 -8.32
CA LYS A 63 12.62 -0.12 -8.84
C LYS A 63 12.83 1.38 -8.97
N LEU A 64 13.95 1.90 -8.47
CA LEU A 64 14.46 3.19 -8.90
C LEU A 64 15.04 3.03 -10.31
N LEU A 65 14.62 3.88 -11.25
CA LEU A 65 15.23 3.97 -12.58
C LEU A 65 16.30 5.07 -12.60
N SER A 66 15.99 6.20 -11.95
CA SER A 66 16.84 7.39 -11.84
C SER A 66 16.55 8.09 -10.51
N ALA A 67 17.39 9.07 -10.12
CA ALA A 67 17.18 9.90 -8.93
C ALA A 67 15.82 10.64 -8.88
N ALA A 68 15.14 10.77 -10.03
CA ALA A 68 13.83 11.40 -10.16
C ALA A 68 12.68 10.45 -10.57
N GLU A 69 12.93 9.15 -10.79
CA GLU A 69 11.94 8.24 -11.38
C GLU A 69 11.86 6.87 -10.69
N ILE A 70 10.64 6.52 -10.24
CA ILE A 70 10.34 5.27 -9.55
C ILE A 70 9.36 4.46 -10.38
N LYS A 71 9.75 3.24 -10.74
CA LYS A 71 8.90 2.24 -11.42
C LYS A 71 8.18 1.38 -10.39
N PHE A 72 6.87 1.44 -10.40
CA PHE A 72 5.98 0.65 -9.54
C PHE A 72 5.43 -0.58 -10.27
N PRO A 73 5.12 -1.66 -9.53
CA PRO A 73 4.49 -2.84 -10.11
C PRO A 73 2.98 -2.63 -10.36
N GLY A 74 2.48 -3.17 -11.48
CA GLY A 74 1.09 -3.05 -11.92
C GLY A 74 0.82 -1.81 -12.79
N LYS A 75 -0.46 -1.43 -12.93
CA LYS A 75 -0.91 -0.32 -13.80
C LYS A 75 -0.33 1.07 -13.46
N LEU A 76 0.33 1.24 -12.31
CA LEU A 76 0.83 2.55 -11.88
C LEU A 76 2.07 3.03 -12.66
N GLY A 77 2.78 2.13 -13.36
CA GLY A 77 3.85 2.49 -14.29
C GLY A 77 5.06 3.16 -13.64
N VAL A 78 5.62 4.17 -14.32
CA VAL A 78 6.72 5.00 -13.84
C VAL A 78 6.16 6.32 -13.33
N VAL A 79 6.54 6.70 -12.11
CA VAL A 79 6.11 7.94 -11.46
C VAL A 79 7.34 8.79 -11.16
N LYS A 80 7.29 10.06 -11.53
CA LYS A 80 8.32 11.04 -11.17
C LYS A 80 8.21 11.35 -9.68
N ALA A 81 9.32 11.25 -8.96
CA ALA A 81 9.37 11.43 -7.51
C ALA A 81 10.60 12.28 -7.13
N LYS A 82 10.39 13.28 -6.27
CA LYS A 82 11.50 14.06 -5.69
C LYS A 82 12.11 13.26 -4.53
N VAL A 83 13.20 12.56 -4.81
CA VAL A 83 13.96 11.82 -3.79
C VAL A 83 14.76 12.82 -2.94
N HIS A 84 14.41 12.97 -1.66
CA HIS A 84 15.12 13.88 -0.74
C HIS A 84 16.44 13.31 -0.22
N ARG A 85 16.61 11.99 -0.24
CA ARG A 85 17.80 11.31 0.29
C ARG A 85 18.13 10.12 -0.57
N ASP A 86 19.38 10.00 -0.99
CA ASP A 86 19.85 8.91 -1.82
C ASP A 86 19.59 7.56 -1.16
N VAL A 87 19.02 6.65 -1.95
CA VAL A 87 18.67 5.30 -1.51
C VAL A 87 19.85 4.38 -1.77
N VAL A 88 20.69 4.19 -0.74
CA VAL A 88 21.79 3.23 -0.78
C VAL A 88 21.26 1.83 -0.43
N GLY A 89 21.31 0.91 -1.40
CA GLY A 89 20.93 -0.50 -1.22
C GLY A 89 19.55 -0.87 -1.78
N GLN A 90 19.06 -2.06 -1.40
CA GLN A 90 17.81 -2.61 -1.95
C GLN A 90 16.56 -1.98 -1.31
N LEU A 91 15.63 -1.52 -2.15
CA LEU A 91 14.31 -1.03 -1.72
C LEU A 91 13.46 -2.17 -1.13
N LYS A 92 13.30 -2.17 0.19
CA LYS A 92 12.37 -3.07 0.89
C LYS A 92 10.93 -2.56 0.81
N THR A 93 10.67 -1.36 1.33
CA THR A 93 9.33 -0.77 1.38
C THR A 93 9.32 0.69 0.93
N VAL A 94 8.39 1.06 0.05
CA VAL A 94 8.15 2.43 -0.43
C VAL A 94 6.73 2.87 -0.05
N THR A 95 6.59 4.00 0.64
CA THR A 95 5.28 4.57 0.99
C THR A 95 5.04 5.81 0.14
N LEU A 96 3.99 5.76 -0.70
CA LEU A 96 3.42 6.95 -1.33
C LEU A 96 2.53 7.66 -0.31
N ILE A 97 2.54 9.00 -0.34
CA ILE A 97 1.85 9.93 0.56
C ILE A 97 1.38 11.12 -0.30
#